data_AF-A0A080LWF0-F1
#
_entry.id   AF-A0A080LWF0-F1
#
_cell.length_a   1.000
_cell.length_b   1.000
_cell.length_c   1.000
_cell.angle_alpha   90.00
_cell.angle_beta   90.00
_cell.angle_gamma   90.00
#
_symmetry.space_group_name_H-M   'P 1'
#
loop_
_entity.id
_entity.type
_entity.pdbx_description
1 polymer ?
#
loop_
_entity_poly.entity_id
_entity_poly.type
_entity_poly.pdbx_seq_one_letter_code
_entity_poly.pdbx_strand_id
1 'polypeptide(L)' 'MGTIEILAEQIGCGLREAIPRMRKTILKKLPLAVAAMIEARTANTMEWPTVLPLGRNVRTGANSDCGACGPTR' A
#
# COMPACT_ATOMS: atom_id res chain seq x y z
N MET A 1 -9.65 -10.66 12.78
CA MET A 1 -8.68 -9.60 12.44
C MET A 1 -7.33 -10.27 12.22
N GLY A 2 -6.71 -10.05 11.07
CA GLY A 2 -5.41 -10.64 10.72
C GLY A 2 -4.23 -9.90 11.36
N THR A 3 -3.05 -10.51 11.38
CA THR A 3 -1.82 -9.94 11.98
C THR A 3 -1.46 -8.57 11.40
N ILE A 4 -1.63 -8.40 10.08
CA ILE A 4 -1.39 -7.14 9.36
C ILE A 4 -2.33 -6.03 9.80
N GLU A 5 -3.60 -6.36 10.07
CA GLU A 5 -4.60 -5.37 10.47
C GLU A 5 -4.30 -4.80 11.85
N ILE A 6 -3.88 -5.67 12.78
CA ILE A 6 -3.45 -5.27 14.14
C ILE A 6 -2.22 -4.36 14.07
N LEU A 7 -1.23 -4.72 13.26
CA LEU A 7 -0.02 -3.92 13.09
C LEU A 7 -0.34 -2.55 12.44
N ALA A 8 -1.19 -2.53 11.42
CA ALA A 8 -1.65 -1.31 10.77
C ALA A 8 -2.43 -0.40 11.72
N GLU A 9 -3.22 -0.96 12.64
CA GLU A 9 -3.96 -0.19 13.64
C GLU A 9 -3.01 0.51 14.64
N GLN A 10 -2.02 -0.22 15.16
CA GLN A 10 -1.01 0.36 16.07
C GLN A 10 -0.21 1.48 15.39
N ILE A 11 0.24 1.26 14.15
CA ILE A 11 0.94 2.28 13.37
C ILE A 11 0.02 3.49 13.11
N GLY A 12 -1.26 3.26 12.82
CA GLY A 12 -2.26 4.31 12.62
C GLY A 12 -2.50 5.17 13.86
N CYS A 13 -2.54 4.56 15.05
CA CYS A 13 -2.66 5.27 16.34
C CYS A 13 -1.45 6.18 16.59
N GLY A 14 -0.23 5.63 16.53
CA GLY A 14 0.98 6.43 16.73
C GLY A 14 1.12 7.57 15.71
N LEU A 15 0.71 7.33 14.46
CA LEU A 15 0.75 8.34 13.41
C LEU A 15 -0.29 9.45 13.62
N ARG A 16 -1.45 9.13 14.19
CA ARG A 16 -2.48 10.10 14.56
C ARG A 16 -2.04 10.97 15.75
N GLU A 17 -1.36 10.38 16.72
CA GLU A 17 -0.80 11.10 17.88
C GLU A 17 0.33 12.05 17.44
N ALA A 18 1.25 11.56 16.60
CA ALA A 18 2.39 12.36 16.13
C ALA A 18 1.96 13.49 15.18
N ILE A 19 0.96 13.26 14.31
CA ILE A 19 0.53 14.24 13.30
C ILE A 19 -1.01 14.34 13.29
N PRO A 20 -1.61 15.09 14.22
CA PRO A 20 -3.06 15.14 14.42
C PRO A 20 -3.84 15.78 13.26
N ARG A 21 -3.18 16.56 12.39
CA ARG A 21 -3.79 17.21 11.22
C ARG A 21 -3.67 16.40 9.92
N MET A 22 -3.21 15.16 9.98
CA MET A 22 -3.00 14.35 8.79
C MET A 22 -4.32 13.89 8.13
N ARG A 23 -4.31 13.81 6.79
CA ARG A 23 -5.47 13.36 6.02
C ARG A 23 -5.87 11.94 6.42
N LYS A 24 -7.17 11.73 6.66
CA LYS A 24 -7.75 10.44 7.08
C LYS A 24 -7.43 9.28 6.10
N THR A 25 -7.24 9.56 4.83
CA THR A 25 -6.86 8.55 3.82
C THR A 25 -5.44 8.04 4.03
N ILE A 26 -4.49 8.92 4.36
CA ILE A 26 -3.11 8.58 4.66
C ILE A 26 -3.06 7.74 5.94
N LEU A 27 -3.79 8.16 6.98
CA LEU A 27 -3.92 7.41 8.25
C LEU A 27 -4.54 6.01 8.08
N LYS A 28 -5.19 5.71 6.95
CA LYS A 28 -5.73 4.38 6.66
C LYS A 28 -4.84 3.55 5.75
N LYS A 29 -4.26 4.16 4.71
CA LYS A 29 -3.53 3.44 3.66
C LYS A 29 -2.06 3.26 3.98
N LEU A 30 -1.43 4.27 4.58
CA LEU A 30 -0.01 4.23 4.89
C LEU A 30 0.31 3.18 5.97
N PRO A 31 -0.45 3.06 7.08
CA PRO A 31 -0.21 2.02 8.06
C PRO A 31 -0.36 0.60 7.51
N LEU A 32 -1.35 0.37 6.62
CA LEU A 32 -1.53 -0.91 5.92
C LEU A 32 -0.32 -1.24 5.04
N ALA A 33 0.15 -0.28 4.24
CA ALA A 33 1.34 -0.45 3.41
C ALA A 33 2.58 -0.76 4.24
N VAL A 34 2.78 -0.06 5.36
CA VAL A 34 3.91 -0.30 6.26
C VAL A 34 3.82 -1.68 6.92
N ALA A 35 2.64 -2.08 7.38
CA ALA A 35 2.44 -3.41 7.94
C ALA A 35 2.75 -4.52 6.92
N ALA A 36 2.31 -4.36 5.67
CA ALA A 36 2.64 -5.27 4.57
C ALA A 36 4.13 -5.30 4.24
N MET A 37 4.81 -4.15 4.22
CA MET A 37 6.27 -4.10 3.99
C MET A 37 7.03 -4.84 5.09
N ILE A 38 6.58 -4.72 6.35
CA ILE A 38 7.19 -5.41 7.49
C ILE A 38 6.96 -6.92 7.39
N GLU A 39 5.74 -7.34 7.05
CA GLU A 39 5.40 -8.77 6.93
C GLU A 39 6.09 -9.45 5.75
N ALA A 40 6.06 -8.84 4.57
CA ALA A 40 6.71 -9.35 3.38
C ALA A 40 8.23 -9.10 3.37
N ARG A 41 8.75 -8.36 4.36
CA ARG A 41 10.15 -7.89 4.44
C ARG A 41 10.69 -7.31 3.13
N THR A 42 9.84 -6.61 2.39
CA THR A 42 10.18 -6.07 1.08
C THR A 42 9.52 -4.72 0.86
N ALA A 43 10.29 -3.79 0.31
CA ALA A 43 9.79 -2.51 -0.18
C ALA A 43 9.20 -2.61 -1.59
N ASN A 44 9.31 -3.77 -2.25
CA ASN A 44 8.76 -3.98 -3.59
C ASN A 44 7.23 -4.00 -3.55
N THR A 45 6.61 -2.97 -4.14
CA THR A 45 5.16 -2.80 -4.19
C THR A 45 4.46 -3.91 -4.99
N MET A 46 5.18 -4.58 -5.88
CA MET A 46 4.65 -5.71 -6.66
C MET A 46 4.31 -6.93 -5.78
N GLU A 47 4.96 -7.07 -4.62
CA GLU A 47 4.75 -8.20 -3.68
C GLU A 47 3.62 -7.95 -2.67
N TRP A 48 3.14 -6.70 -2.55
CA TRP A 48 2.15 -6.32 -1.55
C TRP A 48 0.75 -6.91 -1.73
N PRO A 49 0.25 -7.22 -2.95
CA PRO A 49 -1.08 -7.82 -3.12
C PRO A 49 -1.25 -9.17 -2.43
N THR A 50 -0.16 -9.90 -2.20
CA THR A 50 -0.15 -11.22 -1.54
C THR A 50 -0.39 -11.11 -0.03
N VAL A 51 0.02 -9.99 0.58
CA VAL A 51 -0.05 -9.78 2.02
C VAL A 51 -1.17 -8.82 2.40
N LEU A 52 -1.42 -7.76 1.64
CA LEU A 52 -2.43 -6.78 2.03
C LEU A 52 -3.84 -7.38 1.96
N PRO A 53 -4.67 -7.20 3.00
CA PRO A 53 -6.09 -7.56 2.97
C PRO A 53 -6.87 -6.53 2.14
N LEU A 54 -6.57 -6.44 0.85
CA LEU A 54 -7.27 -5.56 -0.08
C LEU A 54 -8.55 -6.27 -0.52
N GLY A 55 -9.70 -5.70 -0.18
CA GLY A 55 -10.92 -5.96 -0.96
C GLY A 55 -10.63 -5.67 -2.43
N ARG A 56 -11.23 -6.44 -3.34
CA ARG A 56 -11.06 -6.50 -4.81
C ARG A 56 -11.32 -5.18 -5.59
N ASN A 57 -10.92 -4.02 -5.05
CA ASN A 57 -11.15 -2.70 -5.63
C ASN A 57 -9.87 -1.85 -5.76
N VAL A 58 -8.68 -2.41 -5.48
CA VAL A 58 -7.47 -1.89 -6.11
C VAL A 58 -7.65 -2.11 -7.60
N ARG A 59 -7.88 -1.01 -8.33
CA ARG A 59 -7.60 -0.95 -9.77
C ARG A 59 -6.11 -1.23 -9.88
N THR A 60 -5.77 -2.50 -10.04
CA THR A 60 -4.50 -2.91 -10.62
C THR A 60 -4.52 -2.32 -12.02
N GLY A 61 -3.97 -1.12 -12.15
CA GLY A 61 -3.58 -0.60 -13.45
C GLY A 61 -2.49 -1.53 -13.95
N ALA A 62 -2.91 -2.62 -14.60
CA ALA A 62 -2.08 -3.33 -15.54
C ALA A 62 -1.77 -2.34 -16.65
N ASN A 63 -0.73 -1.53 -16.45
CA ASN A 63 -0.11 -0.78 -17.52
C ASN A 63 0.67 -1.80 -18.36
N SER A 64 -0.05 -2.51 -19.22
CA SER A 64 0.51 -3.33 -20.29
C SER A 64 0.67 -2.44 -21.52
N ASP A 65 1.43 -1.35 -21.39
CA ASP A 65 1.85 -0.52 -22.51
C ASP A 65 3.34 -0.19 -22.34
N CYS A 66 4.15 -1.25 -22.38
CA CYS A 66 5.56 -1.16 -22.75
C CYS A 66 5.73 -1.92 -24.07
N GLY A 67 5.44 -1.24 -25.17
CA GLY A 67 5.58 -1.78 -26.52
C GLY A 67 5.81 -0.68 -27.54
N ALA A 68 7.09 -0.48 -27.86
CA ALA A 68 7.64 0.27 -28.99
C ALA A 68 7.74 1.81 -28.86
N CYS A 69 8.92 2.24 -28.38
CA CYS A 69 9.62 3.39 -28.95
C CYS A 69 9.95 3.12 -30.44
N GLY A 70 9.65 4.08 -31.33
CA GLY A 70 10.43 4.28 -32.57
C GLY A 70 9.64 4.77 -33.80
N PRO A 71 10.15 5.75 -34.59
CA PRO A 71 9.34 6.70 -35.35
C PRO A 71 9.26 6.38 -36.86
N THR A 72 8.26 6.90 -37.58
CA THR A 72 8.43 7.15 -39.02
C THR A 72 7.52 8.27 -39.51
N ARG A 73 8.18 9.27 -40.11
CA ARG A 73 7.63 10.25 -41.02
C ARG A 73 7.32 9.59 -42.37
#